data_AF-A0AAW2GA13-F1
#
_entry.id   AF-A0AAW2GA13-F1
#
_cell.length_a   1.000
_cell.length_b   1.000
_cell.length_c   1.000
_cell.angle_alpha   90.00
_cell.angle_beta   90.00
_cell.angle_gamma   90.00
#
_symmetry.space_group_name_H-M   'P 1'
#
loop_
_entity.id
_entity.type
_entity.pdbx_description
1 polymer ?
#
loop_
_entity_poly.entity_id
_entity_poly.type
_entity_poly.pdbx_seq_one_letter_code
_entity_poly.pdbx_strand_id
1 'polypeptide(L)'
;MSLPRRMDPLVEGASLKDIVKYVLKHTRLTEARARYLVVEILEVGIALGRIKRTPYSTYVLVSPTATAIVRRITEPKFRRSSSWSFSE
;
A
#
# COMPACT_ATOMS: atom_id res chain seq x y z
N MET A 1 27.67 -5.29 12.97
CA MET A 1 26.97 -5.57 11.70
C MET A 1 25.70 -6.35 12.02
N SER A 2 24.55 -5.69 11.94
CA SER A 2 23.25 -6.31 12.24
C SER A 2 22.73 -6.97 10.95
N LEU A 3 22.60 -8.29 10.93
CA LEU A 3 22.02 -9.01 9.79
C LEU A 3 20.58 -8.51 9.51
N PRO A 4 20.20 -8.28 8.24
CA PRO A 4 18.79 -8.06 7.92
C PRO A 4 18.03 -9.34 8.28
N ARG A 5 16.94 -9.21 9.03
CA ARG A 5 16.05 -10.34 9.31
C ARG A 5 15.60 -10.89 7.96
N ARG A 6 15.99 -12.13 7.65
CA ARG A 6 15.37 -12.93 6.60
C ARG A 6 13.85 -12.87 6.83
N MET A 7 13.13 -12.14 5.99
CA MET A 7 11.72 -12.48 5.75
C MET A 7 11.80 -13.84 5.06
N ASP A 8 11.32 -14.90 5.72
CA ASP A 8 11.20 -16.18 5.05
C ASP A 8 10.39 -15.98 3.77
N PRO A 9 10.89 -16.37 2.58
CA PRO A 9 10.28 -16.03 1.29
C PRO A 9 8.88 -16.61 1.04
N LEU A 10 8.27 -17.27 2.02
CA LEU A 10 7.07 -18.08 1.84
C LEU A 10 5.78 -17.43 2.36
N VAL A 11 5.87 -16.33 3.12
CA VAL A 11 4.67 -15.67 3.65
C VAL A 11 4.74 -14.17 3.40
N GLU A 12 4.00 -13.70 2.40
CA GLU A 12 3.86 -12.28 2.10
C GLU A 12 3.21 -11.54 3.28
N GLY A 13 3.81 -10.46 3.77
CA GLY A 13 3.25 -9.60 4.81
C GLY A 13 3.70 -9.89 6.25
N ALA A 14 3.17 -9.13 7.22
CA ALA A 14 3.51 -9.24 8.63
C ALA A 14 2.42 -9.98 9.41
N SER A 15 2.79 -10.90 10.30
CA SER A 15 1.83 -11.56 11.20
C SER A 15 1.35 -10.60 12.30
N LEU A 16 0.18 -10.86 12.89
CA LEU A 16 -0.31 -10.10 14.06
C LEU A 16 0.73 -10.11 15.19
N LYS A 17 1.38 -11.25 15.42
CA LYS A 17 2.42 -11.42 16.44
C LYS A 17 3.61 -10.50 16.18
N ASP A 18 4.07 -10.40 14.94
CA ASP A 18 5.20 -9.55 14.58
C ASP A 18 4.85 -8.06 14.68
N ILE A 19 3.64 -7.68 14.30
CA ILE A 19 3.14 -6.31 14.44
C ILE A 19 3.04 -5.93 15.91
N VAL A 20 2.44 -6.77 16.76
CA VAL A 20 2.36 -6.51 18.21
C VAL A 20 3.76 -6.43 18.83
N LYS A 21 4.68 -7.34 18.45
CA LYS A 21 6.07 -7.31 18.91
C LYS A 21 6.78 -6.01 18.49
N TYR A 22 6.49 -5.48 17.30
CA TYR A 22 7.01 -4.20 16.85
C TYR A 22 6.45 -3.04 17.68
N VAL A 23 5.13 -3.02 17.92
CA VAL A 23 4.48 -1.98 18.75
C VAL A 23 5.02 -1.96 20.18
N LEU A 24 5.19 -3.13 20.81
CA LEU A 24 5.74 -3.22 22.16
C LEU A 24 7.19 -2.75 22.26
N LYS A 25 7.97 -2.85 21.18
CA LYS A 25 9.35 -2.31 21.15
C LYS A 25 9.40 -0.77 21.12
N HIS A 26 8.31 -0.12 20.73
CA HIS A 26 8.27 1.32 20.50
C HIS A 26 7.25 2.05 21.39
N THR A 27 6.59 1.33 22.30
CA THR A 27 5.58 1.89 23.19
C THR A 27 5.71 1.28 24.59
N ARG A 28 5.09 1.89 25.59
CA ARG A 28 5.03 1.36 26.97
C ARG A 28 3.70 0.65 27.26
N LEU A 29 3.09 0.06 26.23
CA LEU A 29 1.81 -0.64 26.37
C LEU A 29 2.01 -2.03 26.96
N THR A 30 0.97 -2.54 27.64
CA THR A 30 0.88 -3.97 27.94
C THR A 30 0.60 -4.77 26.67
N GLU A 31 1.00 -6.04 26.63
CA GLU A 31 0.75 -6.91 25.48
C GLU A 31 -0.74 -6.98 25.12
N ALA A 32 -1.62 -7.11 26.12
CA ALA A 32 -3.07 -7.13 25.92
C ALA A 32 -3.56 -5.83 25.27
N ARG A 33 -3.10 -4.66 25.75
CA ARG A 33 -3.51 -3.36 25.21
C ARG A 33 -2.96 -3.13 23.80
N ALA A 34 -1.71 -3.49 23.55
CA ALA A 34 -1.10 -3.41 22.22
C ALA A 34 -1.84 -4.30 21.23
N ARG A 35 -2.16 -5.54 21.62
CA ARG A 35 -2.89 -6.48 20.77
C ARG A 35 -4.29 -5.96 20.43
N TYR A 36 -5.02 -5.46 21.42
CA TYR A 36 -6.34 -4.86 21.22
C TYR A 36 -6.28 -3.70 20.20
N LEU A 37 -5.41 -2.73 20.43
CA LEU A 37 -5.30 -1.55 19.55
C LEU A 37 -4.83 -1.93 18.13
N VAL A 38 -3.92 -2.88 18.00
CA VAL A 38 -3.46 -3.35 16.69
C VAL A 38 -4.62 -3.97 15.90
N VAL A 39 -5.47 -4.79 16.53
CA VAL A 39 -6.62 -5.40 15.85
C VAL A 39 -7.59 -4.33 15.35
N GLU A 40 -7.98 -3.38 16.19
CA GLU A 40 -8.85 -2.25 15.83
C GLU A 40 -8.29 -1.47 14.63
N ILE A 41 -7.00 -1.14 14.65
CA ILE A 41 -6.34 -0.40 13.57
C ILE A 41 -6.28 -1.23 12.28
N LEU A 42 -6.05 -2.53 12.37
CA LEU A 42 -6.03 -3.43 11.22
C LEU A 42 -7.43 -3.54 10.59
N GLU A 43 -8.49 -3.66 11.38
CA GLU A 43 -9.87 -3.70 10.91
C GLU A 43 -10.25 -2.40 10.18
N VAL A 44 -9.93 -1.24 10.78
CA VAL A 44 -10.15 0.07 10.14
C VAL A 44 -9.32 0.18 8.85
N GLY A 45 -8.05 -0.24 8.87
CA GLY A 45 -7.18 -0.21 7.70
C GLY A 45 -7.68 -1.09 6.56
N ILE A 46 -8.29 -2.24 6.88
CA ILE A 46 -8.94 -3.13 5.90
C ILE A 46 -10.20 -2.48 5.34
N ALA A 47 -11.05 -1.91 6.20
CA ALA A 47 -12.28 -1.24 5.77
C ALA A 47 -11.99 -0.04 4.84
N LEU A 48 -10.87 0.66 5.08
CA LEU A 48 -10.39 1.76 4.24
C LEU A 48 -9.64 1.31 2.97
N GLY A 49 -9.46 0.01 2.75
CA GLY A 49 -8.71 -0.52 1.61
C GLY A 49 -7.22 -0.19 1.63
N ARG A 50 -6.67 0.22 2.77
CA ARG A 50 -5.24 0.56 2.97
C ARG A 50 -4.41 -0.66 3.38
N ILE A 51 -5.07 -1.65 3.98
CA ILE A 51 -4.46 -2.90 4.44
C ILE A 51 -5.21 -4.06 3.82
N LYS A 52 -4.49 -5.09 3.41
CA LYS A 52 -5.05 -6.37 2.96
C LYS A 52 -4.62 -7.47 3.91
N ARG A 53 -5.58 -8.26 4.38
CA ARG A 53 -5.31 -9.54 5.06
C ARG A 53 -5.09 -10.63 4.01
N THR A 54 -4.01 -11.39 4.12
CA THR A 54 -3.68 -12.49 3.21
C THR A 54 -4.36 -13.80 3.65
N PRO A 55 -4.43 -14.82 2.79
CA PRO A 55 -4.87 -16.17 3.17
C PRO A 55 -4.05 -16.80 4.30
N TYR A 56 -2.80 -16.36 4.50
CA TYR A 56 -1.90 -16.84 5.54
C TYR A 56 -2.04 -16.09 6.87
N SER A 57 -3.12 -15.30 7.04
CA SER A 57 -3.36 -14.47 8.23
C SER A 57 -2.24 -13.46 8.55
N THR A 58 -1.55 -13.00 7.51
CA THR A 58 -0.64 -11.85 7.56
C THR A 58 -1.30 -10.61 6.96
N TYR A 59 -0.69 -9.45 7.18
CA TYR A 59 -1.20 -8.15 6.76
C TYR A 59 -0.18 -7.46 5.86
N VAL A 60 -0.65 -6.89 4.76
CA VAL A 60 0.16 -6.15 3.77
C VAL A 60 -0.44 -4.77 3.55
N LEU A 61 0.41 -3.76 3.39
CA LEU A 61 -0.02 -2.43 2.99
C LEU A 61 -0.40 -2.43 1.50
N VAL A 62 -1.57 -1.88 1.19
CA VAL A 62 -1.96 -1.63 -0.20
C VAL A 62 -1.21 -0.38 -0.64
N SER A 63 -0.23 -0.53 -1.54
CA SER A 63 0.46 0.62 -2.13
C SER A 63 -0.56 1.51 -2.84
N PRO A 64 -0.58 2.82 -2.60
CA PRO A 64 -1.29 3.75 -3.46
C PRO A 64 -0.50 3.82 -4.78
N THR A 65 -0.58 2.79 -5.61
CA THR A 65 -0.10 2.91 -6.97
C THR A 65 -0.87 4.05 -7.62
N ALA A 66 -0.11 5.03 -8.11
CA ALA A 66 -0.51 6.25 -8.80
C ALA A 66 -1.28 5.99 -10.12
N THR A 67 -2.13 4.97 -10.16
CA THR A 67 -2.70 4.42 -11.39
C THR A 67 -3.95 5.17 -11.86
N ALA A 68 -4.54 6.02 -11.02
CA ALA A 68 -5.70 6.85 -11.41
C ALA A 68 -5.31 8.19 -12.05
N ILE A 69 -4.17 8.79 -11.67
CA ILE A 69 -3.81 10.15 -12.11
C ILE A 69 -2.90 10.13 -13.36
N VAL A 70 -2.05 9.12 -13.53
CA VAL A 70 -1.12 9.05 -14.69
C VAL A 70 -1.85 8.86 -16.02
N ARG A 71 -3.11 8.38 -16.05
CA ARG A 71 -3.87 8.18 -17.30
C ARG A 71 -4.54 9.43 -17.86
N ARG A 72 -4.57 10.55 -17.13
CA ARG A 72 -5.29 11.78 -17.56
C ARG A 72 -4.43 12.84 -18.21
N ILE A 73 -3.11 12.71 -18.19
CA ILE A 73 -2.22 13.64 -18.90
C ILE A 73 -1.94 13.03 -20.28
N THR A 74 -2.94 13.09 -21.16
CA THR A 74 -2.71 12.88 -22.59
C THR A 74 -2.30 14.23 -23.18
N GLU A 75 -1.17 14.27 -23.88
CA GLU A 75 -0.66 15.45 -24.58
C GLU A 75 -1.72 15.98 -25.58
N PRO A 76 -1.96 17.30 -25.66
CA PRO A 76 -2.94 17.85 -26.58
C PRO A 76 -2.53 17.57 -28.02
N LYS A 77 -3.31 16.75 -28.73
CA LYS A 77 -3.16 16.56 -30.17
C LYS A 77 -3.68 17.80 -30.89
N PHE A 78 -2.81 18.74 -31.23
CA PHE A 78 -3.13 19.82 -32.15
C PHE A 78 -3.39 19.22 -33.55
N ARG A 79 -4.66 19.13 -33.95
CA ARG A 79 -5.00 18.85 -35.35
C ARG A 79 -4.52 20.04 -36.18
N ARG A 80 -3.54 19.82 -37.06
CA ARG A 80 -3.21 20.78 -38.12
C ARG A 80 -4.42 20.91 -39.04
N SER A 81 -5.05 22.08 -38.99
CA SER A 81 -6.12 22.50 -39.89
C SER A 81 -5.63 22.54 -41.33
N SER A 82 -6.34 21.83 -42.20
CA SER A 82 -6.56 22.05 -43.64
C SER A 82 -5.59 22.99 -44.37
N SER A 83 -4.72 22.41 -45.22
CA SER A 83 -4.08 23.15 -46.31
C SER A 83 -5.12 23.42 -47.41
N TRP A 84 -5.52 24.67 -47.55
CA TRP A 84 -6.20 25.16 -48.74
C TRP A 84 -5.29 25.02 -49.96
N SER A 85 -5.77 24.37 -51.01
CA SER A 85 -5.13 24.38 -52.33
C SER A 85 -5.72 25.53 -53.14
N PHE A 86 -4.89 26.52 -53.45
CA PHE A 86 -5.17 27.52 -54.47
C PHE A 86 -4.60 27.00 -55.79
N SER A 87 -5.43 26.89 -56.83
CA SER A 87 -5.01 26.55 -58.19
C SER A 87 -5.03 27.84 -59.02
N GLU A 88 -3.91 28.16 -59.68
CA GLU A 88 -3.84 29.11 -60.79
C GLU A 88 -4.15 28.41 -62.12
#